data_AF-R2R7Z5-F1
#
_entry.id   AF-R2R7Z5-F1
#
_cell.length_a   1.000
_cell.length_b   1.000
_cell.length_c   1.000
_cell.angle_alpha   90.00
_cell.angle_beta   90.00
_cell.angle_gamma   90.00
#
_symmetry.space_group_name_H-M   'P 1'
#
loop_
_entity.id
_entity.type
_entity.pdbx_description
1 polymer ?
#
loop_
_entity_poly.entity_id
_entity_poly.type
_entity_poly.pdbx_seq_one_letter_code
_entity_poly.pdbx_strand_id
1 'polypeptide(L)'
;MTESLKSFFDNLPRNHWSSIVIAVLSVIFIVYSIYFYFSKEGKDERGKKIISTASFISFIITVILISILNNFSTLFEIVSKSHLAFNWILNFFVLVISGVEAIGILILKNIK
;
A
#
# COMPACT_ATOMS: atom_id res chain seq x y z
N MET A 1 -1.78 -23.51 -9.29
CA MET A 1 -1.64 -22.10 -8.84
C MET A 1 -0.60 -21.93 -7.72
N THR A 2 -0.35 -22.97 -6.91
CA THR A 2 0.64 -22.97 -5.82
C THR A 2 2.09 -22.98 -6.29
N GLU A 3 2.43 -23.69 -7.37
CA GLU A 3 3.83 -23.78 -7.84
C GLU A 3 4.36 -22.47 -8.45
N SER A 4 3.55 -21.72 -9.20
CA SER A 4 3.98 -20.43 -9.77
C SER A 4 4.16 -19.35 -8.70
N LEU A 5 3.31 -19.38 -7.68
CA LEU A 5 3.38 -18.43 -6.57
C LEU A 5 4.61 -18.72 -5.70
N LYS A 6 4.86 -20.00 -5.41
CA LYS A 6 6.06 -20.44 -4.69
C LYS A 6 7.33 -20.09 -5.47
N SER A 7 7.38 -20.35 -6.78
CA SER A 7 8.54 -20.00 -7.60
C SER A 7 8.77 -18.49 -7.71
N PHE A 8 7.72 -17.66 -7.66
CA PHE A 8 7.86 -16.21 -7.61
C PHE A 8 8.54 -15.76 -6.31
N PHE A 9 8.05 -16.22 -5.15
CA PHE A 9 8.61 -15.84 -3.84
C PHE A 9 10.02 -16.40 -3.63
N ASP A 10 10.32 -17.60 -4.12
CA ASP A 10 11.66 -18.20 -4.06
C ASP A 10 12.67 -17.45 -4.96
N ASN A 11 12.22 -16.79 -6.02
CA ASN A 11 13.05 -15.99 -6.93
C ASN A 11 13.14 -14.50 -6.56
N LEU A 12 12.44 -14.03 -5.51
CA LEU A 12 12.58 -12.67 -4.99
C LEU A 12 14.04 -12.25 -4.66
N PRO A 13 14.96 -13.14 -4.21
CA PRO A 13 16.36 -12.77 -3.99
C PRO A 13 17.08 -12.27 -5.25
N ARG A 14 16.62 -12.63 -6.46
CA ARG A 14 17.18 -12.11 -7.72
C ARG A 14 16.58 -10.76 -8.15
N ASN A 15 15.42 -10.38 -7.59
CA ASN A 15 14.59 -9.27 -8.06
C ASN A 15 14.61 -8.07 -7.09
N HIS A 16 15.79 -7.64 -6.60
CA HIS A 16 15.93 -6.46 -5.74
C HIS A 16 15.25 -5.20 -6.30
N TRP A 17 15.18 -5.09 -7.62
CA TRP A 17 14.52 -3.99 -8.33
C TRP A 17 13.04 -3.83 -7.97
N SER A 18 12.29 -4.92 -7.82
CA SER A 18 10.87 -4.80 -7.47
C SER A 18 10.69 -4.25 -6.05
N SER A 19 11.54 -4.68 -5.12
CA SER A 19 11.55 -4.19 -3.73
C SER A 19 11.87 -2.70 -3.68
N ILE A 20 12.87 -2.26 -4.46
CA ILE A 20 13.27 -0.85 -4.53
C ILE A 20 12.15 -0.01 -5.14
N VAL A 21 11.55 -0.44 -6.25
CA VAL A 21 10.46 0.29 -6.90
C VAL A 21 9.26 0.43 -5.97
N ILE A 22 8.87 -0.65 -5.28
CA ILE A 22 7.78 -0.63 -4.29
C ILE A 22 8.11 0.38 -3.19
N ALA A 23 9.30 0.29 -2.59
CA ALA A 23 9.70 1.18 -1.50
C ALA A 23 9.72 2.65 -1.94
N VAL A 24 10.32 2.96 -3.09
CA VAL A 24 10.38 4.33 -3.62
C VAL A 24 8.97 4.87 -3.89
N LEU A 25 8.11 4.08 -4.51
CA LEU A 25 6.75 4.52 -4.83
C LEU A 25 5.89 4.70 -3.56
N SER A 26 6.04 3.83 -2.56
CA SER A 26 5.42 4.00 -1.24
C SER A 26 5.85 5.32 -0.59
N VAL A 27 7.15 5.63 -0.61
CA VAL A 27 7.67 6.87 -0.05
C VAL A 27 7.10 8.08 -0.78
N ILE A 28 7.03 8.05 -2.11
CA ILE A 28 6.44 9.13 -2.92
C ILE A 28 4.98 9.38 -2.51
N PHE A 29 4.17 8.33 -2.36
CA PHE A 29 2.76 8.47 -1.97
C PHE A 29 2.60 9.00 -0.54
N ILE A 30 3.41 8.52 0.40
CA ILE A 30 3.40 9.02 1.78
C ILE A 30 3.79 10.50 1.81
N VAL A 31 4.87 10.88 1.13
CA VAL A 31 5.32 12.27 1.05
C VAL A 31 4.25 13.14 0.42
N TYR A 32 3.57 12.67 -0.63
CA TYR A 32 2.45 13.38 -1.24
C TYR A 32 1.28 13.59 -0.27
N SER A 33 0.86 12.56 0.45
CA SER A 33 -0.23 12.65 1.44
C SER A 33 0.12 13.64 2.57
N ILE A 34 1.35 13.58 3.08
CA ILE A 34 1.86 14.51 4.10
C ILE A 34 1.91 15.95 3.56
N TYR A 35 2.45 16.13 2.35
CA TYR A 35 2.50 17.43 1.69
C TYR A 35 1.10 18.03 1.54
N PHE A 36 0.14 17.24 1.07
CA PHE A 36 -1.25 17.69 0.94
C PHE A 36 -1.83 18.09 2.29
N TYR A 37 -1.62 17.30 3.34
CA TYR A 37 -2.08 17.61 4.70
C TYR A 37 -1.59 18.97 5.22
N PHE A 38 -0.31 19.28 5.02
CA PHE A 38 0.27 20.56 5.48
C PHE A 38 0.08 21.73 4.51
N SER A 39 -0.35 21.47 3.27
CA SER A 39 -0.61 22.49 2.26
C SER A 39 -1.74 23.44 2.69
N LYS A 40 -1.81 24.62 2.05
CA LYS A 40 -2.91 25.57 2.27
C LYS A 40 -4.26 24.91 2.01
N GLU A 41 -4.36 24.17 0.90
CA GLU A 41 -5.57 23.43 0.51
C GLU A 41 -5.97 22.38 1.55
N GLY A 42 -5.00 21.66 2.14
CA GLY A 42 -5.25 20.64 3.17
C GLY A 42 -5.72 21.21 4.51
N LYS A 43 -5.34 22.45 4.83
CA LYS A 43 -5.73 23.14 6.07
C LYS A 43 -7.15 23.70 6.02
N ASP A 44 -7.68 23.93 4.83
CA ASP A 44 -9.06 24.38 4.62
C ASP A 44 -10.06 23.29 5.05
N GLU A 45 -11.30 23.68 5.40
CA GLU A 45 -12.35 22.72 5.77
C GLU A 45 -12.62 21.68 4.67
N ARG A 46 -12.50 22.09 3.40
CA ARG A 46 -12.63 21.19 2.25
C ARG A 46 -11.47 20.19 2.19
N GLY A 47 -10.23 20.64 2.36
CA GLY A 47 -9.06 19.76 2.40
C GLY A 47 -9.12 18.75 3.55
N LYS A 48 -9.52 19.20 4.74
CA LYS A 48 -9.74 18.31 5.89
C LYS A 48 -10.78 17.23 5.61
N LYS A 49 -11.90 17.57 4.95
CA LYS A 49 -12.91 16.58 4.52
C LYS A 49 -12.37 15.61 3.48
N ILE A 50 -11.55 16.08 2.53
CA ILE A 50 -10.90 15.24 1.52
C ILE A 50 -9.97 14.22 2.19
N ILE A 51 -9.06 14.67 3.06
CA ILE A 51 -8.13 13.81 3.79
C ILE A 51 -8.89 12.79 4.63
N SER A 52 -9.86 13.25 5.42
CA SER A 52 -10.66 12.34 6.26
C SER A 52 -11.37 11.25 5.44
N THR A 53 -11.92 11.59 4.27
CA THR A 53 -12.56 10.61 3.38
C THR A 53 -11.54 9.65 2.78
N ALA A 54 -10.41 10.16 2.29
CA ALA A 54 -9.34 9.34 1.70
C ALA A 54 -8.72 8.38 2.72
N SER A 55 -8.41 8.85 3.93
CA SER A 55 -7.89 8.02 5.01
C SER A 55 -8.89 6.98 5.48
N PHE A 56 -10.21 7.28 5.47
CA PHE A 56 -11.25 6.29 5.77
C PHE A 56 -11.31 5.17 4.72
N ILE A 57 -11.20 5.50 3.43
CA ILE A 57 -11.12 4.51 2.35
C ILE A 57 -9.86 3.66 2.50
N SER A 58 -8.70 4.28 2.77
CA SER A 58 -7.44 3.58 2.99
C SER A 58 -7.51 2.62 4.18
N PHE A 59 -8.20 3.02 5.26
CA PHE A 59 -8.47 2.15 6.40
C PHE A 59 -9.32 0.92 6.02
N ILE A 60 -10.40 1.10 5.25
CA ILE A 60 -11.22 -0.03 4.75
C ILE A 60 -10.38 -0.99 3.90
N ILE A 61 -9.55 -0.48 2.99
CA ILE A 61 -8.66 -1.31 2.18
C ILE A 61 -7.65 -2.07 3.04
N THR A 62 -7.12 -1.43 4.09
CA THR A 62 -6.22 -2.09 5.05
C THR A 62 -6.90 -3.30 5.70
N VAL A 63 -8.14 -3.16 6.17
CA VAL A 63 -8.91 -4.27 6.77
C VAL A 63 -9.15 -5.39 5.75
N ILE A 64 -9.47 -5.04 4.50
CA ILE A 64 -9.68 -6.02 3.43
C ILE A 64 -8.38 -6.78 3.12
N LEU A 65 -7.24 -6.08 3.01
CA LEU A 65 -5.94 -6.70 2.74
C LEU A 65 -5.52 -7.68 3.84
N ILE A 66 -5.71 -7.31 5.11
CA ILE A 66 -5.43 -8.20 6.25
C ILE A 66 -6.35 -9.42 6.21
N SER A 67 -7.63 -9.22 5.90
CA SER A 67 -8.62 -10.30 5.81
C SER A 67 -8.29 -11.27 4.67
N ILE A 68 -7.83 -10.76 3.54
CA ILE A 68 -7.32 -11.56 2.42
C ILE A 68 -6.11 -12.37 2.90
N LEU A 69 -5.09 -11.72 3.48
CA LEU A 69 -3.89 -12.41 3.95
C LEU A 69 -4.22 -13.58 4.90
N ASN A 70 -5.18 -13.38 5.81
CA ASN A 70 -5.64 -14.41 6.75
C ASN A 70 -6.41 -15.55 6.07
N ASN A 71 -7.27 -15.25 5.10
CA ASN A 71 -8.06 -16.28 4.40
C ASN A 71 -7.23 -17.12 3.42
N PHE A 72 -6.14 -16.57 2.89
CA PHE A 72 -5.22 -17.29 2.01
C PHE A 72 -4.09 -17.96 2.79
N SER A 73 -4.43 -19.00 3.57
CA SER A 73 -3.50 -19.74 4.45
C SER A 73 -2.22 -20.22 3.73
N THR A 74 -2.33 -20.66 2.48
CA THR A 74 -1.18 -21.09 1.66
C THR A 74 -0.23 -19.94 1.33
N LEU A 75 -0.76 -18.73 1.12
CA LEU A 75 0.04 -17.53 0.86
C LEU A 75 0.79 -17.11 2.12
N PHE A 76 0.09 -17.11 3.26
CA PHE A 76 0.70 -16.83 4.55
C PHE A 76 1.81 -17.82 4.89
N GLU A 77 1.62 -19.11 4.62
CA GLU A 77 2.62 -20.14 4.87
C GLU A 77 3.87 -20.00 3.98
N ILE A 78 3.70 -19.66 2.69
CA ILE A 78 4.82 -19.46 1.77
C ILE A 78 5.61 -18.21 2.15
N VAL A 79 4.92 -17.12 2.46
CA VAL A 79 5.55 -15.83 2.77
C VAL A 79 6.24 -15.85 4.13
N SER A 80 5.67 -16.49 5.14
CA SER A 80 6.24 -16.57 6.49
C SER A 80 7.51 -17.42 6.59
N LYS A 81 7.76 -18.32 5.62
CA LYS A 81 8.96 -19.18 5.59
C LYS A 81 10.24 -18.44 5.18
N SER A 82 10.13 -17.31 4.48
CA SER A 82 11.28 -16.54 4.01
C SER A 82 11.19 -15.10 4.48
N HIS A 83 12.21 -14.65 5.23
CA HIS A 83 12.27 -13.26 5.70
C HIS A 83 12.18 -12.25 4.55
N LEU A 84 12.78 -12.56 3.40
CA LEU A 84 12.76 -11.68 2.24
C LEU A 84 11.36 -11.60 1.59
N ALA A 85 10.68 -12.73 1.47
CA ALA A 85 9.30 -12.80 0.95
C ALA A 85 8.34 -12.03 1.87
N PHE A 86 8.52 -12.17 3.18
CA PHE A 86 7.76 -11.44 4.19
C PHE A 86 7.98 -9.92 4.10
N ASN A 87 9.23 -9.47 4.01
CA ASN A 87 9.52 -8.05 3.84
C ASN A 87 8.96 -7.51 2.52
N TRP A 88 9.00 -8.30 1.44
CA TRP A 88 8.45 -7.89 0.15
C TRP A 88 6.93 -7.72 0.22
N ILE A 89 6.19 -8.67 0.81
CA ILE A 89 4.74 -8.56 0.92
C ILE A 89 4.33 -7.35 1.78
N LEU A 90 5.08 -7.08 2.86
CA LEU A 90 4.80 -5.95 3.74
C LEU A 90 5.00 -4.63 3.01
N ASN A 91 6.11 -4.48 2.29
CA ASN A 91 6.34 -3.29 1.46
C ASN A 91 5.26 -3.14 0.39
N PHE A 92 4.83 -4.25 -0.22
CA PHE A 92 3.73 -4.24 -1.18
C PHE A 92 2.41 -3.78 -0.54
N PHE A 93 2.11 -4.21 0.68
CA PHE A 93 0.91 -3.77 1.40
C PHE A 93 0.98 -2.28 1.73
N VAL A 94 2.13 -1.79 2.20
CA VAL A 94 2.36 -0.36 2.44
C VAL A 94 2.16 0.44 1.16
N LEU A 95 2.64 -0.05 0.01
CA LEU A 95 2.41 0.57 -1.28
C LEU A 95 0.92 0.68 -1.63
N VAL A 96 0.14 -0.40 -1.46
CA VAL A 96 -1.29 -0.37 -1.76
C VAL A 96 -2.02 0.61 -0.85
N ILE A 97 -1.73 0.60 0.46
CA ILE A 97 -2.37 1.49 1.44
C ILE A 97 -2.05 2.95 1.15
N SER A 98 -0.76 3.28 1.01
CA SER A 98 -0.32 4.65 0.69
C SER A 98 -0.82 5.12 -0.68
N GLY A 99 -0.84 4.23 -1.67
CA GLY A 99 -1.36 4.51 -3.00
C GLY A 99 -2.85 4.80 -3.00
N VAL A 100 -3.66 4.02 -2.27
CA VAL A 100 -5.10 4.27 -2.12
C VAL A 100 -5.37 5.62 -1.48
N GLU A 101 -4.61 6.00 -0.45
CA GLU A 101 -4.76 7.32 0.17
C GLU A 101 -4.37 8.44 -0.80
N ALA A 102 -3.20 8.36 -1.43
CA ALA A 102 -2.73 9.39 -2.36
C ALA A 102 -3.66 9.55 -3.58
N ILE A 103 -4.09 8.45 -4.18
CA ILE A 103 -5.05 8.44 -5.29
C ILE A 103 -6.42 8.94 -4.81
N GLY A 104 -6.86 8.54 -3.61
CA GLY A 104 -8.09 9.03 -3.00
C GLY A 104 -8.08 10.55 -2.84
N ILE A 105 -6.97 11.12 -2.36
CA ILE A 105 -6.78 12.57 -2.27
C ILE A 105 -6.85 13.22 -3.66
N LEU A 106 -6.13 12.67 -4.65
CA LEU A 106 -6.13 13.20 -6.03
C LEU A 106 -7.52 13.22 -6.67
N ILE A 107 -8.26 12.12 -6.55
CA ILE A 107 -9.61 11.99 -7.10
C ILE A 107 -10.56 12.96 -6.41
N LEU A 108 -10.57 12.97 -5.08
CA LEU A 108 -11.48 13.81 -4.30
C LEU A 108 -11.19 15.30 -4.46
N LYS A 109 -9.92 15.68 -4.68
CA LYS A 109 -9.52 17.04 -5.04
C LYS A 109 -10.11 17.49 -6.38
N ASN A 110 -10.21 16.59 -7.36
CA ASN A 110 -10.72 16.93 -8.68
C ASN A 110 -12.25 16.93 -8.76
N ILE A 111 -12.93 16.18 -7.89
CA ILE A 111 -14.40 16.04 -7.90
C ILE A 111 -15.10 17.10 -7.05
N LYS A 112 -14.61 17.34 -5.83
CA LYS A 112 -15.18 18.33 -4.91
C LYS A 112 -14.38 19.58 -4.99
#